data_AF-A0A1S2LF44-F1
#
_entry.id   AF-A0A1S2LF44-F1
#
_cell.length_a   1.000
_cell.length_b   1.000
_cell.length_c   1.000
_cell.angle_alpha   90.00
_cell.angle_beta   90.00
_cell.angle_gamma   90.00
#
_symmetry.space_group_name_H-M   'P 1'
#
loop_
_entity.id
_entity.type
_entity.pdbx_description
1 polymer ?
#
loop_
_entity_poly.entity_id
_entity_poly.type
_entity_poly.pdbx_seq_one_letter_code
_entity_poly.pdbx_strand_id
1 'polypeptide(L)'
;MKYFLYDLHLAQNMDNISEEEFNRNDRQWLQNVTEYQEIFKTLSNRLPHDVFEHFNSWGFHDYRLVKMEIEHESLLNLSVHFTISSDVDNIENEKLWVLGFKNVSFYNYHHYNFDNEKSVFHREVDDWLYQEFLPIDQSKISFEVLFSSGGNVLLHFPDKSVTIKRVK
;
A
#
# COMPACT_ATOMS: atom_id res chain seq x y z
N MET A 1 5.07 -1.84 -8.01
CA MET A 1 3.88 -0.99 -8.22
C MET A 1 3.78 -0.62 -9.68
N LYS A 2 2.56 -0.42 -10.19
CA LYS A 2 2.34 -0.09 -11.60
C LYS A 2 2.19 1.42 -11.84
N TYR A 3 1.58 2.15 -10.91
CA TYR A 3 1.22 3.56 -11.07
C TYR A 3 2.00 4.47 -10.10
N PHE A 4 2.10 4.12 -8.83
CA PHE A 4 2.81 4.89 -7.81
C PHE A 4 4.24 4.36 -7.65
N LEU A 5 5.10 4.76 -8.59
CA LEU A 5 6.48 4.27 -8.68
C LEU A 5 7.39 4.96 -7.65
N TYR A 6 8.27 4.19 -7.01
CA TYR A 6 9.24 4.75 -6.05
C TYR A 6 10.19 5.76 -6.69
N ASP A 7 10.69 5.49 -7.91
CA ASP A 7 11.56 6.42 -8.62
C ASP A 7 10.88 7.75 -8.93
N LEU A 8 9.57 7.72 -9.25
CA LEU A 8 8.80 8.94 -9.48
C LEU A 8 8.64 9.73 -8.17
N HIS A 9 8.37 9.05 -7.05
CA HIS A 9 8.33 9.65 -5.73
C HIS A 9 9.67 10.33 -5.38
N LEU A 10 10.80 9.64 -5.57
CA LEU A 10 12.12 10.22 -5.35
C LEU A 10 12.35 11.45 -6.24
N ALA A 11 12.03 11.36 -7.53
CA ALA A 11 12.21 12.45 -8.48
C ALA A 11 11.34 13.68 -8.17
N GLN A 12 10.20 13.51 -7.48
CA GLN A 12 9.36 14.62 -7.02
C GLN A 12 9.87 15.27 -5.72
N ASN A 13 10.65 14.54 -4.92
CA ASN A 13 11.17 14.99 -3.62
C ASN A 13 12.67 15.32 -3.66
N MET A 14 13.28 15.34 -4.84
CA MET A 14 14.67 15.76 -5.02
C MET A 14 14.81 17.29 -4.91
N ASP A 15 15.74 17.72 -4.07
CA ASP A 15 16.17 19.11 -4.04
C ASP A 15 16.90 19.49 -5.35
N ASN A 16 16.60 20.68 -5.88
CA ASN A 16 17.28 21.29 -7.05
C ASN A 16 16.97 20.68 -8.44
N ILE A 17 15.77 20.15 -8.66
CA ILE A 17 15.32 19.78 -10.02
C ILE A 17 14.98 21.02 -10.85
N SER A 18 15.17 20.93 -12.17
CA SER A 18 14.74 21.99 -13.08
C SER A 18 13.21 22.10 -13.16
N GLU A 19 12.69 23.28 -13.51
CA GLU A 19 11.25 23.49 -13.71
C GLU A 19 10.68 22.55 -14.79
N GLU A 20 11.44 22.27 -15.84
CA GLU A 20 11.05 21.35 -16.90
C GLU A 20 10.89 19.91 -16.38
N GLU A 21 11.86 19.44 -15.57
CA GLU A 21 11.80 18.12 -14.95
C GLU A 21 10.66 18.01 -13.95
N PHE A 22 10.46 19.03 -13.12
CA PHE A 22 9.33 19.12 -12.20
C PHE A 22 7.99 18.97 -12.95
N ASN A 23 7.78 19.78 -13.99
CA ASN A 23 6.56 19.75 -14.80
C ASN A 23 6.37 18.42 -15.55
N ARG A 24 7.45 17.72 -15.90
CA ARG A 24 7.37 16.38 -16.49
C ARG A 24 6.93 15.34 -15.46
N ASN A 25 7.55 15.35 -14.28
CA ASN A 25 7.25 14.42 -13.20
C ASN A 25 5.81 14.61 -12.68
N ASP A 26 5.37 15.85 -12.52
CA ASP A 26 4.00 16.17 -12.11
C ASP A 26 2.94 15.69 -13.12
N ARG A 27 3.19 15.88 -14.42
CA ARG A 27 2.31 15.34 -15.47
C ARG A 27 2.24 13.82 -15.45
N GLN A 28 3.36 13.14 -15.26
CA GLN A 28 3.39 11.68 -15.15
C GLN A 28 2.61 11.21 -13.91
N TRP A 29 2.77 11.90 -12.78
CA TRP A 29 2.03 11.62 -11.56
C TRP A 29 0.52 11.75 -11.76
N LEU A 30 0.06 12.87 -12.33
CA LEU A 30 -1.35 13.10 -12.62
C LEU A 30 -1.94 12.05 -13.57
N GLN A 31 -1.18 11.66 -14.59
CA GLN A 31 -1.59 10.59 -15.49
C GLN A 31 -1.75 9.26 -14.73
N ASN A 32 -0.77 8.88 -13.93
CA ASN A 32 -0.80 7.64 -13.16
C ASN A 32 -1.95 7.60 -12.15
N VAL A 33 -2.20 8.72 -11.46
CA VAL A 33 -3.35 8.87 -10.55
C VAL A 33 -4.66 8.66 -11.31
N THR A 34 -4.81 9.31 -12.47
CA THR A 34 -6.05 9.23 -13.27
C THR A 34 -6.30 7.81 -13.75
N GLU A 35 -5.29 7.17 -14.35
CA GLU A 35 -5.39 5.80 -14.84
C GLU A 35 -5.65 4.80 -13.69
N TYR A 36 -4.97 4.96 -12.56
CA TYR A 36 -5.20 4.12 -11.38
C TYR A 36 -6.63 4.26 -10.85
N GLN A 37 -7.14 5.49 -10.74
CA GLN A 37 -8.51 5.73 -10.26
C GLN A 37 -9.57 5.07 -11.15
N GLU A 38 -9.37 5.08 -12.47
CA GLU A 38 -10.25 4.39 -13.41
C GLU A 38 -10.25 2.87 -13.15
N ILE A 39 -9.07 2.28 -13.00
CA ILE A 39 -8.93 0.85 -12.68
C ILE A 39 -9.54 0.52 -11.30
N PHE A 40 -9.25 1.30 -10.27
CA PHE A 40 -9.73 1.06 -8.92
C PHE A 40 -11.26 1.05 -8.85
N LYS A 41 -11.94 1.97 -9.56
CA LYS A 41 -13.40 2.02 -9.63
C LYS A 41 -14.03 0.72 -10.15
N THR A 42 -13.33 -0.02 -11.02
CA THR A 42 -13.80 -1.33 -11.51
C THR A 42 -13.85 -2.40 -10.41
N LEU A 43 -13.16 -2.19 -9.29
CA LEU A 43 -13.07 -3.13 -8.18
C LEU A 43 -14.21 -2.97 -7.15
N SER A 44 -15.14 -2.04 -7.34
CA SER A 44 -16.27 -1.79 -6.43
C SER A 44 -17.08 -3.05 -6.11
N ASN A 45 -17.29 -3.92 -7.10
CA ASN A 45 -17.99 -5.19 -6.91
C ASN A 45 -17.07 -6.34 -6.46
N ARG A 46 -15.76 -6.17 -6.49
CA ARG A 46 -14.76 -7.21 -6.18
C ARG A 46 -14.15 -7.07 -4.79
N LEU A 47 -14.04 -5.85 -4.27
CA LEU A 47 -13.63 -5.55 -2.90
C LEU A 47 -14.84 -5.48 -1.96
N PRO A 48 -14.74 -5.84 -0.68
CA PRO A 48 -15.81 -5.56 0.28
C PRO A 48 -16.09 -4.07 0.36
N HIS A 49 -17.34 -3.70 0.63
CA HIS A 49 -17.80 -2.31 0.49
C HIS A 49 -17.03 -1.35 1.41
N ASP A 50 -16.82 -1.74 2.67
CA ASP A 50 -16.03 -1.00 3.65
C ASP A 50 -14.57 -0.80 3.22
N VAL A 51 -13.94 -1.84 2.65
CA VAL A 51 -12.60 -1.75 2.09
C VAL A 51 -12.59 -0.79 0.89
N PHE A 52 -13.52 -0.95 -0.04
CA PHE A 52 -13.60 -0.09 -1.22
C PHE A 52 -13.77 1.38 -0.83
N GLU A 53 -14.74 1.71 0.04
CA GLU A 53 -14.98 3.09 0.47
C GLU A 53 -13.78 3.69 1.19
N HIS A 54 -13.12 2.91 2.06
CA HIS A 54 -11.92 3.38 2.76
C HIS A 54 -10.81 3.77 1.78
N PHE A 55 -10.49 2.91 0.82
CA PHE A 55 -9.44 3.16 -0.17
C PHE A 55 -9.86 4.08 -1.33
N ASN A 56 -11.15 4.27 -1.57
CA ASN A 56 -11.68 5.30 -2.49
C ASN A 56 -11.57 6.71 -1.89
N SER A 57 -11.32 6.80 -0.58
CA SER A 57 -11.07 8.06 0.13
C SER A 57 -9.56 8.28 0.31
N TRP A 58 -9.10 8.41 1.56
CA TRP A 58 -7.70 8.68 1.89
C TRP A 58 -6.85 7.41 2.09
N GLY A 59 -7.50 6.25 2.23
CA GLY A 59 -6.81 5.02 2.62
C GLY A 59 -5.96 5.21 3.88
N PHE A 60 -4.73 4.70 3.84
CA PHE A 60 -3.77 4.74 4.95
C PHE A 60 -2.60 5.71 4.73
N HIS A 61 -2.77 6.75 3.92
CA HIS A 61 -1.74 7.79 3.76
C HIS A 61 -1.33 8.37 5.13
N ASP A 62 -0.02 8.51 5.38
CA ASP A 62 0.60 8.93 6.65
C ASP A 62 0.38 7.98 7.84
N TYR A 63 -0.12 6.76 7.61
CA TYR A 63 -0.07 5.72 8.64
C TYR A 63 1.27 4.99 8.56
N ARG A 64 1.57 4.17 9.56
CA ARG A 64 2.71 3.25 9.57
C ARG A 64 2.26 1.80 9.66
N LEU A 65 3.02 0.90 9.05
CA LEU A 65 2.90 -0.52 9.33
C LEU A 65 3.60 -0.84 10.65
N VAL A 66 2.83 -1.25 11.66
CA VAL A 66 3.34 -1.63 12.99
C VAL A 66 3.77 -3.10 13.00
N LYS A 67 2.99 -3.96 12.33
CA LYS A 67 3.18 -5.40 12.37
C LYS A 67 2.61 -6.05 11.12
N MET A 68 3.34 -7.03 10.62
CA MET A 68 2.86 -7.96 9.62
C MET A 68 2.81 -9.37 10.22
N GLU A 69 1.67 -10.02 10.12
CA GLU A 69 1.48 -11.40 10.55
C GLU A 69 1.13 -12.25 9.34
N ILE A 70 1.80 -13.39 9.21
CA ILE A 70 1.52 -14.38 8.18
C ILE A 70 1.10 -15.65 8.89
N GLU A 71 -0.17 -15.99 8.78
CA GLU A 71 -0.77 -17.19 9.34
C GLU A 71 -0.86 -18.25 8.25
N HIS A 72 -0.28 -19.42 8.51
CA HIS A 72 -0.23 -20.50 7.54
C HIS A 72 -0.83 -21.76 8.17
N GLU A 73 -2.10 -22.03 7.86
CA GLU A 73 -2.79 -23.24 8.30
C GLU A 73 -2.46 -24.44 7.41
N SER A 74 -2.21 -24.19 6.12
CA SER A 74 -1.79 -25.19 5.13
C SER A 74 -1.17 -24.49 3.92
N LEU A 75 -0.50 -25.27 3.04
CA LEU A 75 0.11 -24.76 1.80
C LEU A 75 -0.84 -23.93 0.91
N LEU A 76 -2.15 -24.13 1.04
CA LEU A 76 -3.17 -23.43 0.25
C LEU A 76 -3.95 -22.39 1.06
N ASN A 77 -3.75 -22.32 2.37
CA ASN A 77 -4.45 -21.40 3.26
C ASN A 77 -3.45 -20.53 4.03
N LEU A 78 -3.05 -19.44 3.37
CA LEU A 78 -2.23 -18.37 3.93
C LEU A 78 -3.12 -17.14 4.16
N SER A 79 -3.11 -16.62 5.38
CA SER A 79 -3.68 -15.32 5.71
C SER A 79 -2.58 -14.34 6.09
N VAL A 80 -2.75 -13.09 5.70
CA VAL A 80 -1.80 -12.01 5.99
C VAL A 80 -2.54 -10.88 6.69
N HIS A 81 -2.01 -10.39 7.79
CA HIS A 81 -2.60 -9.30 8.56
C HIS A 81 -1.60 -8.17 8.73
N PHE A 82 -2.01 -6.97 8.35
CA PHE A 82 -1.27 -5.73 8.58
C PHE A 82 -1.92 -4.99 9.74
N THR A 83 -1.14 -4.72 10.80
CA THR A 83 -1.53 -3.79 11.85
C THR A 83 -0.98 -2.43 11.51
N ILE A 84 -1.86 -1.45 11.35
CA ILE A 84 -1.56 -0.13 10.79
C ILE A 84 -1.93 0.94 11.82
N SER A 85 -1.06 1.92 12.04
CA SER A 85 -1.23 2.97 13.07
C SER A 85 -1.16 4.35 12.45
N SER A 86 -2.00 5.29 12.88
CA SER A 86 -2.02 6.68 12.38
C SER A 86 -0.85 7.55 12.87
N ASP A 87 0.28 6.94 13.23
CA ASP A 87 1.46 7.49 13.92
C ASP A 87 1.28 8.88 14.56
N VAL A 88 0.56 8.93 15.69
CA VAL A 88 0.44 10.15 16.49
C VAL A 88 1.33 10.06 17.72
N ASP A 89 1.96 11.18 18.09
CA ASP A 89 2.78 11.30 19.30
C ASP A 89 2.00 10.95 20.59
N ASN A 90 0.68 11.17 20.57
CA ASN A 90 -0.20 10.84 21.68
C ASN A 90 -0.87 9.48 21.49
N ILE A 91 -0.43 8.49 22.27
CA ILE A 91 -0.99 7.13 22.30
C ILE A 91 -2.51 7.11 22.51
N GLU A 92 -3.10 8.08 23.22
CA GLU A 92 -4.56 8.14 23.45
C GLU A 92 -5.35 8.46 22.19
N ASN A 93 -4.74 9.18 21.23
CA ASN A 93 -5.37 9.56 19.96
C ASN A 93 -5.02 8.61 18.81
N GLU A 94 -4.20 7.61 19.08
CA GLU A 94 -3.74 6.65 18.07
C GLU A 94 -4.89 5.79 17.55
N LYS A 95 -5.10 5.84 16.23
CA LYS A 95 -6.03 4.95 15.55
C LYS A 95 -5.25 3.72 15.11
N LEU A 96 -5.71 2.54 15.51
CA LEU A 96 -5.15 1.27 15.07
C LEU A 96 -6.14 0.54 14.19
N TRP A 97 -5.63 0.01 13.09
CA TRP A 97 -6.38 -0.75 12.11
C TRP A 97 -5.72 -2.09 11.87
N VAL A 98 -6.55 -3.08 11.55
CA VAL A 98 -6.12 -4.36 11.02
C VAL A 98 -6.68 -4.49 9.62
N LEU A 99 -5.78 -4.61 8.64
CA LEU A 99 -6.08 -4.97 7.26
C LEU A 99 -5.72 -6.44 7.06
N GLY A 100 -6.72 -7.29 6.91
CA GLY A 100 -6.55 -8.74 6.82
C GLY A 100 -6.86 -9.26 5.42
N PHE A 101 -6.01 -10.14 4.91
CA PHE A 101 -6.11 -10.81 3.61
C PHE A 101 -6.19 -12.31 3.83
N LYS A 102 -7.14 -12.97 3.19
CA LYS A 102 -7.34 -14.43 3.27
C LYS A 102 -7.03 -15.09 1.95
N ASN A 103 -6.66 -16.38 2.00
CA ASN A 103 -6.36 -17.18 0.83
C ASN A 103 -5.30 -16.53 -0.08
N VAL A 104 -4.29 -15.92 0.53
CA VAL A 104 -3.21 -15.24 -0.19
C VAL A 104 -2.41 -16.30 -0.96
N SER A 105 -2.41 -16.16 -2.27
CA SER A 105 -1.79 -17.12 -3.20
C SER A 105 -0.39 -16.71 -3.64
N PHE A 106 0.00 -15.48 -3.33
CA PHE A 106 1.30 -14.92 -3.64
C PHE A 106 1.64 -13.84 -2.62
N TYR A 107 2.86 -13.87 -2.12
CA TYR A 107 3.47 -12.85 -1.29
C TYR A 107 4.83 -12.53 -1.88
N ASN A 108 5.16 -11.26 -1.96
CA ASN A 108 6.46 -10.81 -2.39
C ASN A 108 6.86 -9.53 -1.66
N TYR A 109 8.15 -9.42 -1.38
CA TYR A 109 8.74 -8.28 -0.70
C TYR A 109 9.95 -7.80 -1.49
N HIS A 110 10.01 -6.51 -1.74
CA HIS A 110 11.13 -5.84 -2.38
C HIS A 110 11.55 -4.61 -1.57
N HIS A 111 12.80 -4.20 -1.75
CA HIS A 111 13.30 -2.94 -1.21
C HIS A 111 13.99 -2.17 -2.33
N TYR A 112 13.44 -1.02 -2.72
CA TYR A 112 13.94 -0.23 -3.85
C TYR A 112 15.13 0.67 -3.48
N ASN A 113 15.29 1.01 -2.19
CA ASN A 113 16.40 1.80 -1.69
C ASN A 113 17.47 0.91 -1.04
N PHE A 114 18.29 0.25 -1.85
CA PHE A 114 19.29 -0.71 -1.36
C PHE A 114 20.39 -0.08 -0.48
N ASP A 115 20.55 1.25 -0.56
CA ASP A 115 21.55 2.00 0.20
C ASP A 115 21.05 2.41 1.61
N ASN A 116 19.79 2.13 1.94
CA ASN A 116 19.24 2.41 3.26
C ASN A 116 19.81 1.43 4.32
N GLU A 117 20.60 1.96 5.24
CA GLU A 117 21.17 1.17 6.35
C GLU A 117 20.16 0.87 7.47
N LYS A 118 19.01 1.55 7.49
CA LYS A 118 17.95 1.30 8.49
C LYS A 118 17.20 0.00 8.16
N SER A 119 16.78 -0.71 9.20
CA SER A 119 15.94 -1.89 9.06
C SER A 119 14.62 -1.57 8.35
N VAL A 120 14.10 -2.54 7.62
CA VAL A 120 12.68 -2.57 7.22
C VAL A 120 11.80 -2.41 8.48
N PHE A 121 10.73 -1.64 8.35
CA PHE A 121 9.77 -1.23 9.40
C PHE A 121 10.36 -0.29 10.46
N HIS A 122 11.41 0.44 10.14
CA HIS A 122 11.96 1.43 11.05
C HIS A 122 11.03 2.65 11.14
N ARG A 123 10.57 2.96 12.36
CA ARG A 123 9.55 3.99 12.65
C ARG A 123 9.81 5.35 11.98
N GLU A 124 11.06 5.77 11.88
CA GLU A 124 11.41 7.08 11.31
C GLU A 124 11.43 7.11 9.78
N VAL A 125 11.31 5.97 9.09
CA VAL A 125 11.49 5.89 7.63
C VAL A 125 10.52 4.96 6.90
N ASP A 126 9.64 4.23 7.59
CA ASP A 126 8.69 3.28 6.98
C ASP A 126 7.23 3.75 7.08
N ASP A 127 6.99 5.00 6.69
CA ASP A 127 5.64 5.52 6.54
C ASP A 127 4.98 4.91 5.30
N TRP A 128 3.66 4.71 5.40
CA TRP A 128 2.81 4.22 4.33
C TRP A 128 2.61 5.33 3.30
N LEU A 129 3.41 5.31 2.22
CA LEU A 129 3.33 6.32 1.16
C LEU A 129 2.12 6.08 0.26
N TYR A 130 2.12 4.94 -0.44
CA TYR A 130 1.16 4.65 -1.48
C TYR A 130 0.71 3.20 -1.43
N GLN A 131 -0.47 2.95 -2.00
CA GLN A 131 -1.01 1.61 -2.17
C GLN A 131 -1.79 1.48 -3.48
N GLU A 132 -1.81 0.27 -4.00
CA GLU A 132 -2.55 -0.10 -5.20
C GLU A 132 -3.38 -1.36 -4.96
N PHE A 133 -4.65 -1.32 -5.35
CA PHE A 133 -5.41 -2.53 -5.68
C PHE A 133 -5.53 -2.65 -7.20
N LEU A 134 -5.08 -3.76 -7.77
CA LEU A 134 -5.20 -4.02 -9.21
C LEU A 134 -5.88 -5.36 -9.51
N PRO A 135 -6.73 -5.44 -10.54
CA PRO A 135 -7.21 -6.72 -11.03
C PRO A 135 -6.06 -7.48 -11.70
N ILE A 136 -5.80 -8.72 -11.27
CA ILE A 136 -4.83 -9.61 -11.93
C ILE A 136 -5.53 -10.39 -13.04
N ASP A 137 -6.68 -10.97 -12.67
CA ASP A 137 -7.56 -11.72 -13.56
C ASP A 137 -9.01 -11.55 -13.10
N GLN A 138 -9.93 -12.37 -13.63
CA GLN A 138 -11.36 -12.32 -13.33
C GLN A 138 -11.72 -12.70 -11.87
N SER A 139 -10.79 -13.30 -11.13
CA SER A 139 -11.00 -13.89 -9.81
C SER A 139 -10.01 -13.43 -8.74
N LYS A 140 -8.89 -12.80 -9.14
CA LYS A 140 -7.82 -12.34 -8.26
C LYS A 140 -7.56 -10.84 -8.36
N ILE A 141 -7.20 -10.28 -7.20
CA ILE A 141 -6.81 -8.90 -6.99
C ILE A 141 -5.41 -8.91 -6.38
N SER A 142 -4.56 -7.98 -6.79
CA SER A 142 -3.33 -7.66 -6.07
C SER A 142 -3.56 -6.51 -5.11
N PHE A 143 -2.88 -6.56 -3.97
CA PHE A 143 -2.67 -5.39 -3.12
C PHE A 143 -1.18 -5.17 -3.00
N GLU A 144 -0.74 -3.96 -3.29
CA GLU A 144 0.65 -3.57 -3.17
C GLU A 144 0.74 -2.30 -2.32
N VAL A 145 1.67 -2.28 -1.36
CA VAL A 145 1.98 -1.10 -0.54
C VAL A 145 3.46 -0.75 -0.72
N LEU A 146 3.75 0.55 -0.82
CA LEU A 146 5.10 1.11 -0.83
C LEU A 146 5.30 2.00 0.39
N PHE A 147 6.41 1.78 1.08
CA PHE A 147 6.85 2.54 2.23
C PHE A 147 7.89 3.60 1.84
N SER A 148 8.04 4.65 2.64
CA SER A 148 8.98 5.76 2.38
C SER A 148 10.44 5.32 2.32
N SER A 149 10.78 4.23 2.99
CA SER A 149 12.11 3.61 2.90
C SER A 149 12.39 2.96 1.56
N GLY A 150 11.39 2.83 0.68
CA GLY A 150 11.48 2.02 -0.53
C GLY A 150 11.15 0.55 -0.31
N GLY A 151 10.84 0.13 0.92
CA GLY A 151 10.26 -1.18 1.20
C GLY A 151 8.90 -1.33 0.53
N ASN A 152 8.59 -2.54 0.05
CA ASN A 152 7.36 -2.82 -0.67
C ASN A 152 6.84 -4.23 -0.34
N VAL A 153 5.52 -4.36 -0.22
CA VAL A 153 4.85 -5.65 -0.05
C VAL A 153 3.75 -5.81 -1.08
N LEU A 154 3.78 -6.92 -1.81
CA LEU A 154 2.79 -7.30 -2.82
C LEU A 154 2.11 -8.62 -2.42
N LEU A 155 0.78 -8.60 -2.40
CA LEU A 155 -0.08 -9.75 -2.10
C LEU A 155 -1.03 -10.03 -3.27
N HIS A 156 -1.29 -11.30 -3.58
CA HIS A 156 -2.41 -11.68 -4.47
C HIS A 156 -3.44 -12.52 -3.72
N PHE A 157 -4.70 -12.13 -3.79
CA PHE A 157 -5.80 -12.79 -3.09
C PHE A 157 -7.09 -12.80 -3.93
N PRO A 158 -8.05 -13.68 -3.64
CA PRO A 158 -9.33 -13.72 -4.35
C PRO A 158 -10.21 -12.52 -4.05
N ASP A 159 -11.22 -12.30 -4.89
CA ASP A 159 -12.29 -11.33 -4.62
C ASP A 159 -12.87 -11.50 -3.21
N LYS A 160 -13.27 -10.36 -2.61
CA LYS A 160 -13.87 -10.27 -1.26
C LYS A 160 -13.05 -10.87 -0.12
N SER A 161 -11.77 -11.21 -0.36
CA SER A 161 -10.91 -11.86 0.64
C SER A 161 -10.02 -10.88 1.41
N VAL A 162 -10.35 -9.58 1.41
CA VAL A 162 -9.70 -8.53 2.20
C VAL A 162 -10.69 -7.94 3.19
N THR A 163 -10.24 -7.57 4.39
CA THR A 163 -11.09 -7.00 5.45
C THR A 163 -10.37 -5.84 6.11
N ILE A 164 -11.11 -4.83 6.53
CA ILE A 164 -10.57 -3.69 7.28
C ILE A 164 -11.32 -3.56 8.60
N LYS A 165 -10.59 -3.46 9.71
CA LYS A 165 -11.19 -3.30 11.03
C LYS A 165 -10.40 -2.32 11.88
N ARG A 166 -11.09 -1.33 12.44
CA ARG A 166 -10.51 -0.49 13.50
C ARG A 166 -10.50 -1.26 14.82
N VAL A 167 -9.34 -1.29 15.47
CA VAL A 167 -9.12 -2.00 16.75
C VAL A 167 -8.80 -1.05 17.91
N LYS A 168 -8.54 0.24 17.62
CA LYS A 168 -8.41 1.35 18.58
C LYS A 168 -8.79 2.66 17.88
#